data_AF-B4I0N3-F1
#
_entry.id   AF-B4I0N3-F1
#
_cell.length_a   1.000
_cell.length_b   1.000
_cell.length_c   1.000
_cell.angle_alpha   90.00
_cell.angle_beta   90.00
_cell.angle_gamma   90.00
#
_symmetry.space_group_name_H-M   'P 1'
#
loop_
_entity.id
_entity.type
_entity.pdbx_description
1 polymer ?
#
loop_
_entity_poly.entity_id
_entity_poly.type
_entity_poly.pdbx_seq_one_letter_code
_entity_poly.pdbx_strand_id
1 'polypeptide(L)'
;MENRPRIGFFSKQSELMKMLPEIPKLRNIFDLFVVDECDQVAGGADLAAHTCLDLGVGIRMTDVADCLRTMGLNPSDDVLQQRLDEHVRRREAMGMGMKKIAQRATFELVLTLYCQLAEQEVEEVAKGSTVANVLRVLGSRDPEGTGMLPYSQLRRLLTTMGNRLDETEAYGVLHHAADVDGNVHYEHLVNQLFATDPLTKERLQQAQLYLQAVGRNAIDMDMDKRDEFIDAIRRADPARSGYIEPQRLLELLNRNGEQFTGVELQLLIQGMEDTRCERGINYCRFLQFIMNE
;
A
#
# COMPACT_ATOMS: atom_id res chain seq x y z
N MET A 1 23.81 -14.08 8.05
CA MET A 1 22.44 -14.66 7.99
C MET A 1 21.54 -13.73 8.76
N GLU A 2 20.92 -12.77 8.06
CA GLU A 2 20.01 -11.81 8.70
C GLU A 2 18.79 -12.54 9.25
N ASN A 3 18.56 -12.31 10.54
CA ASN A 3 17.46 -12.87 11.32
C ASN A 3 16.17 -12.17 10.87
N ARG A 4 15.63 -12.54 9.70
CA ARG A 4 14.37 -11.99 9.21
C ARG A 4 13.27 -12.37 10.21
N PRO A 5 12.50 -11.41 10.75
CA PRO A 5 11.38 -11.75 11.60
C PRO A 5 10.41 -12.63 10.79
N ARG A 6 10.11 -13.83 11.30
CA ARG A 6 9.01 -14.63 10.77
C ARG A 6 7.71 -13.95 11.13
N ILE A 7 7.33 -12.96 10.34
CA ILE A 7 6.08 -12.25 10.50
C ILE A 7 4.98 -13.21 10.06
N GLY A 8 4.20 -13.68 11.03
CA GLY A 8 3.09 -14.58 10.79
C GLY A 8 1.79 -13.81 10.58
N PHE A 9 0.84 -14.44 9.89
CA PHE A 9 -0.55 -14.00 9.72
C PHE A 9 -1.29 -13.70 11.04
N PHE A 10 -0.75 -14.17 12.16
CA PHE A 10 -1.31 -14.02 13.49
C PHE A 10 -0.74 -12.82 14.26
N SER A 11 -0.24 -11.80 13.54
CA SER A 11 0.25 -10.55 14.12
C SER A 11 -0.82 -9.48 13.97
N LYS A 12 -1.04 -8.70 15.03
CA LYS A 12 -1.90 -7.53 14.99
C LYS A 12 -1.30 -6.41 14.16
N GLN A 13 -2.13 -5.51 13.64
CA GLN A 13 -1.63 -4.29 12.99
C GLN A 13 -0.67 -3.53 13.91
N SER A 14 -1.07 -3.30 15.17
CA SER A 14 -0.24 -2.61 16.16
C SER A 14 1.09 -3.31 16.51
N GLU A 15 1.17 -4.63 16.35
CA GLU A 15 2.40 -5.40 16.53
C GLU A 15 3.30 -5.29 15.29
N LEU A 16 2.71 -5.38 14.10
CA LEU A 16 3.41 -5.22 12.83
C LEU A 16 4.05 -3.84 12.70
N MET A 17 3.33 -2.78 13.09
CA MET A 17 3.82 -1.40 13.08
C MET A 17 5.07 -1.21 13.95
N LYS A 18 5.25 -2.02 15.02
CA LYS A 18 6.45 -1.97 15.87
C LYS A 18 7.62 -2.76 15.29
N MET A 19 7.34 -3.80 14.52
CA MET A 19 8.36 -4.68 13.91
C MET A 19 8.88 -4.15 12.58
N LEU A 20 8.10 -3.30 11.90
CA LEU A 20 8.39 -2.78 10.57
C LEU A 20 8.49 -1.24 10.60
N PRO A 21 9.66 -0.66 10.94
CA PRO A 21 9.82 0.76 11.23
C PRO A 21 9.52 1.71 10.06
N GLU A 22 9.53 1.24 8.81
CA GLU A 22 9.17 2.05 7.65
C GLU A 22 7.64 2.15 7.48
N ILE A 23 6.86 1.19 7.96
CA ILE A 23 5.40 1.18 7.79
C ILE A 23 4.74 2.33 8.56
N PRO A 24 5.09 2.62 9.82
CA PRO A 24 4.59 3.82 10.50
C PRO A 24 4.93 5.11 9.76
N LYS A 25 6.07 5.19 9.06
CA LYS A 25 6.42 6.39 8.29
C LYS A 25 5.48 6.55 7.09
N LEU A 26 5.22 5.48 6.35
CA LEU A 26 4.25 5.48 5.26
C LEU A 26 2.83 5.75 5.78
N ARG A 27 2.47 5.18 6.94
CA ARG A 27 1.18 5.42 7.57
C ARG A 27 1.00 6.88 7.98
N ASN A 28 2.02 7.50 8.58
CA ASN A 28 2.01 8.91 8.91
C ASN A 28 1.80 9.79 7.67
N ILE A 29 2.43 9.43 6.53
CA ILE A 29 2.20 10.13 5.26
C ILE A 29 0.74 9.97 4.82
N PHE A 30 0.20 8.75 4.86
CA PHE A 30 -1.20 8.49 4.52
C PHE A 30 -2.17 9.29 5.41
N ASP A 31 -1.91 9.34 6.71
CA ASP A 31 -2.77 10.04 7.68
C ASP A 31 -2.82 11.56 7.41
N LEU A 32 -1.82 12.17 6.74
CA LEU A 32 -1.89 13.58 6.31
C LEU A 32 -3.01 13.85 5.29
N PHE A 33 -3.43 12.83 4.55
CA PHE A 33 -4.47 12.92 3.52
C PHE A 33 -5.84 12.46 4.02
N VAL A 34 -5.92 11.90 5.23
CA VAL A 34 -7.18 11.50 5.84
C VAL A 34 -7.91 12.78 6.25
N VAL A 35 -8.92 13.14 5.46
CA VAL A 35 -9.79 14.28 5.77
C VAL A 35 -10.72 13.89 6.91
N ASP A 36 -10.51 14.46 8.09
CA ASP A 36 -11.53 14.54 9.14
C ASP A 36 -12.63 15.47 8.63
N GLU A 37 -13.78 14.91 8.22
CA GLU A 37 -14.99 15.69 7.92
C GLU A 37 -15.62 16.27 9.22
N CYS A 38 -14.82 16.79 10.16
CA CYS A 38 -15.31 17.47 11.35
C CYS A 38 -15.34 19.01 11.23
N ASP A 39 -14.70 19.61 10.22
CA ASP A 39 -14.50 21.07 10.16
C ASP A 39 -15.48 21.86 9.27
N GLN A 40 -16.72 21.38 9.10
CA GLN A 40 -17.78 22.18 8.45
C GLN A 40 -19.06 22.44 9.25
N VAL A 41 -19.10 22.14 10.55
CA VAL A 41 -20.20 22.61 11.40
C VAL A 41 -19.67 23.54 12.49
N ALA A 42 -19.48 24.80 12.11
CA ALA A 42 -19.38 25.88 13.07
C ALA A 42 -20.71 26.01 13.85
N GLY A 43 -20.65 25.74 15.15
CA GLY A 43 -21.58 26.32 16.12
C GLY A 43 -22.26 25.33 17.05
N GLY A 44 -21.84 25.34 18.32
CA GLY A 44 -22.65 24.87 19.44
C GLY A 44 -21.98 23.81 20.30
N ALA A 45 -21.59 24.22 21.49
CA ALA A 45 -21.10 23.36 22.56
C ALA A 45 -22.05 22.19 22.85
N ASP A 46 -21.53 20.96 22.91
CA ASP A 46 -21.67 20.15 24.11
C ASP A 46 -20.70 18.96 24.14
N LEU A 47 -20.13 18.77 25.31
CA LEU A 47 -19.10 17.81 25.64
C LEU A 47 -19.77 16.52 26.15
N ALA A 48 -20.18 15.61 25.27
CA ALA A 48 -20.52 14.24 25.66
C ALA A 48 -20.57 13.30 24.45
N ALA A 49 -19.74 12.25 24.52
CA ALA A 49 -19.95 10.91 24.00
C ALA A 49 -21.09 10.75 22.97
N HIS A 50 -20.80 11.07 21.71
CA HIS A 50 -21.60 10.58 20.58
C HIS A 50 -20.70 9.69 19.72
N THR A 51 -20.73 8.41 20.08
CA THR A 51 -20.70 7.26 19.17
C THR A 51 -19.99 7.51 17.85
N CYS A 52 -18.71 7.10 17.78
CA CYS A 52 -18.00 6.83 16.54
C CYS A 52 -18.82 5.84 15.70
N LEU A 53 -19.70 6.36 14.85
CA LEU A 53 -20.27 5.62 13.75
C LEU A 53 -19.19 5.54 12.67
N ASP A 54 -18.42 4.47 12.87
CA ASP A 54 -17.41 3.80 12.07
C ASP A 54 -17.76 3.72 10.55
N LEU A 55 -17.54 4.83 9.83
CA LEU A 55 -17.55 4.86 8.35
C LEU A 55 -16.41 5.75 7.82
N GLY A 56 -15.24 5.14 7.62
CA GLY A 56 -14.31 5.56 6.57
C GLY A 56 -13.01 6.24 7.00
N VAL A 57 -12.11 5.50 7.66
CA VAL A 57 -10.69 5.85 7.76
C VAL A 57 -10.04 5.61 6.38
N GLY A 58 -10.20 6.56 5.47
CA GLY A 58 -9.70 6.44 4.11
C GLY A 58 -9.59 7.79 3.39
N ILE A 59 -8.62 7.88 2.49
CA ILE A 59 -8.41 9.08 1.67
C ILE A 59 -9.30 9.03 0.43
N ARG A 60 -9.61 10.16 -0.20
CA ARG A 60 -10.40 10.13 -1.44
C ARG A 60 -9.57 9.51 -2.56
N MET A 61 -10.20 8.85 -3.54
CA MET A 61 -9.49 8.29 -4.70
C MET A 61 -8.63 9.32 -5.45
N THR A 62 -9.07 10.58 -5.49
CA THR A 62 -8.31 11.69 -6.10
C THR A 62 -7.00 11.98 -5.40
N ASP A 63 -6.94 11.75 -4.09
CA ASP A 63 -5.78 12.11 -3.25
C ASP A 63 -4.76 10.96 -3.19
N VAL A 64 -5.08 9.78 -3.75
CA VAL A 64 -4.19 8.62 -3.77
C VAL A 64 -2.91 8.91 -4.55
N ALA A 65 -3.01 9.64 -5.67
CA ALA A 65 -1.84 9.99 -6.48
C ALA A 65 -0.86 10.87 -5.68
N ASP A 66 -1.36 11.89 -5.02
CA ASP A 66 -0.55 12.82 -4.22
C ASP A 66 0.02 12.14 -2.97
N CYS A 67 -0.74 11.21 -2.39
CA CYS A 67 -0.28 10.37 -1.28
C CYS A 67 0.92 9.49 -1.72
N LEU A 68 0.82 8.80 -2.86
CA LEU A 68 1.91 7.99 -3.41
C LEU A 68 3.14 8.83 -3.78
N ARG A 69 2.94 10.03 -4.33
CA ARG A 69 4.00 11.03 -4.57
C ARG A 69 4.72 11.42 -3.30
N THR A 70 3.97 11.68 -2.23
CA THR A 70 4.54 12.03 -0.92
C THR A 70 5.27 10.84 -0.29
N MET A 71 4.86 9.60 -0.59
CA MET A 71 5.60 8.38 -0.21
C MET A 71 6.87 8.14 -1.03
N GLY A 72 7.10 8.93 -2.08
CA GLY A 72 8.30 8.92 -2.91
C GLY A 72 8.20 8.16 -4.24
N LEU A 73 6.99 7.80 -4.69
CA LEU A 73 6.77 7.22 -6.01
C LEU A 73 6.20 8.26 -6.98
N ASN A 74 6.55 8.20 -8.26
CA ASN A 74 6.00 9.12 -9.26
C ASN A 74 5.22 8.35 -10.34
N PRO A 75 4.05 7.76 -10.01
CA PRO A 75 3.27 7.03 -10.99
C PRO A 75 2.67 7.95 -12.05
N SER A 76 2.57 7.45 -13.28
CA SER A 76 1.75 8.08 -14.31
C SER A 76 0.27 7.99 -13.93
N ASP A 77 -0.46 9.09 -14.05
CA ASP A 77 -1.89 9.16 -13.71
C ASP A 77 -2.70 8.10 -14.46
N ASP A 78 -2.37 7.83 -15.73
CA ASP A 78 -3.04 6.81 -16.55
C ASP A 78 -2.89 5.39 -15.97
N VAL A 79 -1.68 5.05 -15.51
CA VAL A 79 -1.39 3.72 -14.95
C VAL A 79 -2.07 3.57 -13.59
N LEU A 80 -2.01 4.61 -12.76
CA LEU A 80 -2.66 4.62 -11.46
C LEU A 80 -4.19 4.49 -11.61
N GLN A 81 -4.78 5.26 -12.53
CA GLN A 81 -6.22 5.23 -12.79
C GLN A 81 -6.67 3.84 -13.26
N GLN A 82 -5.91 3.21 -14.16
CA GLN A 82 -6.20 1.84 -14.61
C GLN A 82 -6.20 0.84 -13.45
N ARG A 83 -5.24 0.94 -12.52
CA ARG A 83 -5.15 0.07 -11.33
C ARG A 83 -6.31 0.33 -10.38
N LEU A 84 -6.62 1.59 -10.10
CA LEU A 84 -7.75 1.97 -9.25
C LEU A 84 -9.07 1.46 -9.83
N ASP A 85 -9.32 1.65 -11.12
CA ASP A 85 -10.51 1.15 -11.81
C ASP A 85 -10.61 -0.37 -11.74
N GLU A 86 -9.50 -1.10 -11.90
CA GLU A 86 -9.45 -2.55 -11.73
C GLU A 86 -9.83 -2.98 -10.30
N HIS A 87 -9.29 -2.29 -9.29
CA HIS A 87 -9.61 -2.56 -7.88
C HIS A 87 -11.08 -2.23 -7.55
N VAL A 88 -11.62 -1.12 -8.06
CA VAL A 88 -13.04 -0.77 -7.90
C VAL A 88 -13.95 -1.81 -8.57
N ARG A 89 -13.63 -2.23 -9.80
CA ARG A 89 -14.41 -3.28 -10.50
C ARG A 89 -14.41 -4.60 -9.73
N ARG A 90 -13.27 -5.01 -9.16
CA ARG A 90 -13.20 -6.21 -8.31
C ARG A 90 -14.12 -6.09 -7.09
N ARG A 91 -14.13 -4.93 -6.42
CA ARG A 91 -15.04 -4.66 -5.28
C ARG A 91 -16.51 -4.67 -5.68
N GLU A 92 -16.84 -4.09 -6.83
CA GLU A 92 -18.21 -4.06 -7.34
C GLU A 92 -18.73 -5.45 -7.73
N ALA A 93 -17.86 -6.32 -8.24
CA ALA A 93 -18.20 -7.70 -8.60
C ALA A 93 -18.51 -8.59 -7.38
N MET A 94 -18.02 -8.25 -6.18
CA MET A 94 -18.29 -9.00 -4.94
C MET A 94 -19.64 -8.70 -4.27
N GLY A 95 -20.41 -7.72 -4.77
CA GLY A 95 -21.84 -7.55 -4.42
C GLY A 95 -22.16 -6.68 -3.20
N MET A 96 -22.92 -5.60 -3.48
CA MET A 96 -23.85 -4.80 -2.65
C MET A 96 -23.41 -4.19 -1.29
N GLY A 97 -23.23 -2.86 -1.29
CA GLY A 97 -23.20 -2.00 -0.08
C GLY A 97 -22.05 -0.98 -0.08
N MET A 98 -20.97 -1.30 -0.81
CA MET A 98 -19.71 -0.54 -0.78
C MET A 98 -19.65 0.65 -1.76
N LYS A 99 -20.78 1.14 -2.30
CA LYS A 99 -20.73 2.19 -3.35
C LYS A 99 -20.11 3.52 -2.86
N LYS A 100 -20.18 3.80 -1.54
CA LYS A 100 -19.49 4.94 -0.89
C LYS A 100 -18.06 4.59 -0.44
N ILE A 101 -17.80 3.35 -0.04
CA ILE A 101 -16.47 2.85 0.37
C ILE A 101 -15.57 2.62 -0.86
N ALA A 102 -16.15 2.38 -2.04
CA ALA A 102 -15.48 2.31 -3.32
C ALA A 102 -14.81 3.64 -3.72
N GLN A 103 -15.15 4.75 -3.05
CA GLN A 103 -14.57 6.07 -3.31
C GLN A 103 -13.51 6.48 -2.28
N ARG A 104 -13.28 5.67 -1.23
CA ARG A 104 -12.22 5.91 -0.24
C ARG A 104 -11.18 4.80 -0.25
N ALA A 105 -9.92 5.19 -0.24
CA ALA A 105 -8.79 4.28 -0.25
C ALA A 105 -8.29 4.09 1.18
N THR A 106 -8.29 2.84 1.64
CA THR A 106 -7.70 2.43 2.92
C THR A 106 -6.17 2.47 2.81
N PHE A 107 -5.49 2.49 3.95
CA PHE A 107 -4.03 2.43 3.98
C PHE A 107 -3.49 1.19 3.25
N GLU A 108 -4.13 0.04 3.45
CA GLU A 108 -3.80 -1.24 2.85
C GLU A 108 -3.95 -1.21 1.32
N LEU A 109 -4.97 -0.52 0.80
CA LEU A 109 -5.12 -0.31 -0.65
C LEU A 109 -3.98 0.54 -1.20
N VAL A 110 -3.68 1.68 -0.55
CA VAL A 110 -2.59 2.57 -0.98
C VAL A 110 -1.24 1.84 -0.94
N LEU A 111 -1.00 1.06 0.10
CA LEU A 111 0.23 0.29 0.25
C LEU A 111 0.34 -0.83 -0.79
N THR A 112 -0.79 -1.44 -1.18
CA THR A 112 -0.84 -2.42 -2.28
C THR A 112 -0.44 -1.79 -3.60
N LEU A 113 -0.99 -0.60 -3.90
CA LEU A 113 -0.62 0.17 -5.09
C LEU A 113 0.85 0.59 -5.04
N TYR A 114 1.33 1.03 -3.87
CA TYR A 114 2.73 1.36 -3.64
C TYR A 114 3.65 0.20 -4.01
N CYS A 115 3.38 -1.02 -3.53
CA CYS A 115 4.20 -2.19 -3.85
C CYS A 115 4.20 -2.51 -5.35
N GLN A 116 3.03 -2.50 -6.00
CA GLN A 116 2.91 -2.78 -7.44
C GLN A 116 3.70 -1.78 -8.29
N LEU A 117 3.60 -0.50 -7.96
CA LEU A 117 4.26 0.57 -8.70
C LEU A 117 5.77 0.59 -8.45
N ALA A 118 6.19 0.40 -7.19
CA ALA A 118 7.61 0.34 -6.84
C ALA A 118 8.30 -0.89 -7.45
N GLU A 119 7.64 -2.06 -7.51
CA GLU A 119 8.17 -3.24 -8.21
C GLU A 119 8.35 -2.98 -9.70
N GLN A 120 7.38 -2.33 -10.33
CA GLN A 120 7.46 -1.96 -11.74
C GLN A 120 8.59 -0.96 -12.00
N GLU A 121 8.75 0.06 -11.16
CA GLU A 121 9.88 1.00 -11.27
C GLU A 121 11.23 0.28 -11.12
N VAL A 122 11.37 -0.61 -10.15
CA VAL A 122 12.59 -1.41 -9.95
C VAL A 122 12.86 -2.30 -11.17
N GLU A 123 11.83 -2.92 -11.74
CA GLU A 123 11.96 -3.77 -12.93
C GLU A 123 12.35 -2.97 -14.17
N GLU A 124 11.73 -1.80 -14.39
CA GLU A 124 12.05 -0.92 -15.53
C GLU A 124 13.46 -0.32 -15.43
N VAL A 125 13.91 0.02 -14.23
CA VAL A 125 15.29 0.45 -13.97
C VAL A 125 16.26 -0.73 -14.17
N ALA A 126 15.94 -1.93 -13.68
CA ALA A 126 16.78 -3.12 -13.84
C ALA A 126 16.90 -3.58 -15.31
N LYS A 127 15.85 -3.40 -16.10
CA LYS A 127 15.88 -3.62 -17.56
C LYS A 127 16.79 -2.62 -18.28
N GLY A 128 17.17 -1.51 -17.64
CA GLY A 128 17.96 -0.42 -18.24
C GLY A 128 17.26 0.28 -19.41
N SER A 129 16.06 -0.16 -19.79
CA SER A 129 15.33 0.27 -20.97
C SER A 129 14.96 1.75 -20.85
N THR A 130 14.42 2.18 -19.71
CA THR A 130 13.99 3.57 -19.52
C THR A 130 15.17 4.54 -19.50
N VAL A 131 16.22 4.25 -18.74
CA VAL A 131 17.44 5.06 -18.69
C VAL A 131 18.10 5.12 -20.07
N ALA A 132 18.26 3.98 -20.74
CA ALA A 132 18.85 3.92 -22.09
C ALA A 132 17.99 4.65 -23.14
N ASN A 133 16.66 4.61 -23.01
CA ASN A 133 15.74 5.32 -23.91
C ASN A 133 15.88 6.83 -23.72
N VAL A 134 15.88 7.30 -22.47
CA VAL A 134 16.06 8.73 -22.15
C VAL A 134 17.44 9.21 -22.62
N LEU A 135 18.52 8.49 -22.30
CA LEU A 135 19.87 8.83 -22.74
C LEU A 135 19.99 8.84 -24.26
N ARG A 136 19.34 7.91 -24.97
CA ARG A 136 19.34 7.89 -26.44
C ARG A 136 18.62 9.08 -27.06
N VAL A 137 17.48 9.49 -26.49
CA VAL A 137 16.75 10.67 -26.95
C VAL A 137 17.58 11.94 -26.70
N LEU A 138 18.18 12.07 -25.53
CA LEU A 138 19.03 13.21 -25.19
C LEU A 138 20.31 13.23 -26.03
N GLY A 139 20.96 12.08 -26.23
CA GLY A 139 22.12 11.92 -27.11
C GLY A 139 21.82 12.26 -28.57
N SER A 140 20.61 12.02 -29.06
CA SER A 140 20.21 12.48 -30.41
C SER A 140 20.17 14.01 -30.56
N ARG A 141 20.17 14.74 -29.43
CA ARG A 141 20.20 16.21 -29.37
C ARG A 141 21.60 16.76 -29.08
N ASP A 142 22.56 15.90 -28.81
CA ASP A 142 23.98 16.19 -28.63
C ASP A 142 24.78 15.59 -29.81
N PRO A 143 24.83 16.29 -30.96
CA PRO A 143 25.50 15.77 -32.15
C PRO A 143 27.02 15.63 -31.98
N GLU A 144 27.60 16.32 -30.99
CA GLU A 144 29.03 16.27 -30.68
C GLU A 144 29.38 15.16 -29.67
N GLY A 145 28.37 14.55 -29.03
CA GLY A 145 28.57 13.47 -28.06
C GLY A 145 29.34 13.91 -26.81
N THR A 146 29.16 15.17 -26.41
CA THR A 146 29.82 15.77 -25.25
C THR A 146 29.27 15.28 -23.91
N GLY A 147 28.08 14.68 -23.89
CA GLY A 147 27.37 14.33 -22.66
C GLY A 147 26.71 15.54 -21.98
N MET A 148 26.65 16.68 -22.68
CA MET A 148 26.11 17.94 -22.18
C MET A 148 25.06 18.52 -23.12
N LEU A 149 24.06 19.18 -22.55
CA LEU A 149 23.06 19.94 -23.30
C LEU A 149 22.87 21.33 -22.68
N PRO A 150 22.66 22.38 -23.50
CA PRO A 150 22.35 23.71 -22.97
C PRO A 150 21.08 23.69 -22.11
N TYR A 151 21.10 24.42 -20.99
CA TYR A 151 19.97 24.53 -20.06
C TYR A 151 18.65 24.86 -20.78
N SER A 152 18.70 25.83 -21.70
CA SER A 152 17.50 26.30 -22.44
C SER A 152 16.91 25.22 -23.35
N GLN A 153 17.75 24.35 -23.91
CA GLN A 153 17.35 23.25 -24.77
C GLN A 153 16.77 22.10 -23.94
N LEU A 154 17.41 21.74 -22.83
CA LEU A 154 16.93 20.70 -21.95
C LEU A 154 15.61 21.10 -21.28
N ARG A 155 15.48 22.37 -20.84
CA ARG A 155 14.21 22.94 -20.34
C ARG A 155 13.09 22.84 -21.36
N ARG A 156 13.37 23.15 -22.62
CA ARG A 156 12.38 23.00 -23.70
C ARG A 156 11.99 21.54 -23.88
N LEU A 157 12.95 20.61 -23.87
CA LEU A 157 12.63 19.18 -24.03
C LEU A 157 11.71 18.68 -22.92
N LEU A 158 12.00 19.01 -21.65
CA LEU A 158 11.21 18.60 -20.48
C LEU A 158 9.79 19.20 -20.45
N THR A 159 9.62 20.42 -20.97
CA THR A 159 8.31 21.10 -21.01
C THR A 159 7.50 20.79 -22.27
N THR A 160 8.13 20.25 -23.33
CA THR A 160 7.47 20.05 -24.63
C THR A 160 7.21 18.58 -24.99
N MET A 161 8.02 17.63 -24.50
CA MET A 161 7.97 16.21 -24.89
C MET A 161 7.69 15.27 -23.71
N GLY A 162 6.91 14.21 -23.94
CA GLY A 162 6.57 13.20 -22.93
C GLY A 162 5.57 13.69 -21.89
N ASN A 163 5.72 13.24 -20.63
CA ASN A 163 5.03 13.82 -19.48
C ASN A 163 5.65 15.18 -19.20
N ARG A 164 4.92 16.23 -19.59
CA ARG A 164 5.41 17.60 -19.52
C ARG A 164 5.55 18.02 -18.08
N LEU A 165 6.77 18.35 -17.68
CA LEU A 165 7.00 19.08 -16.44
C LEU A 165 6.50 20.51 -16.62
N ASP A 166 5.97 21.09 -15.55
CA ASP A 166 5.69 22.52 -15.54
C ASP A 166 7.00 23.34 -15.49
N GLU A 167 6.90 24.65 -15.73
CA GLU A 167 8.08 25.53 -15.75
C GLU A 167 8.80 25.58 -14.40
N THR A 168 8.07 25.38 -13.29
CA THR A 168 8.63 25.39 -11.93
C THR A 168 9.38 24.10 -11.60
N GLU A 169 8.86 22.95 -11.99
CA GLU A 169 9.45 21.62 -11.86
C GLU A 169 10.69 21.51 -12.74
N ALA A 170 10.59 21.95 -14.01
CA ALA A 170 11.73 21.97 -14.92
C ALA A 170 12.85 22.87 -14.39
N TYR A 171 12.53 24.03 -13.81
CA TYR A 171 13.51 24.87 -13.14
C TYR A 171 14.16 24.16 -11.95
N GLY A 172 13.37 23.53 -11.08
CA GLY A 172 13.87 22.84 -9.88
C GLY A 172 14.86 21.72 -10.19
N VAL A 173 14.56 20.92 -11.22
CA VAL A 173 15.43 19.81 -11.67
C VAL A 173 16.72 20.34 -12.29
N LEU A 174 16.63 21.36 -13.15
CA LEU A 174 17.77 21.81 -13.94
C LEU A 174 18.68 22.79 -13.21
N HIS A 175 18.16 23.57 -12.26
CA HIS A 175 18.92 24.64 -11.60
C HIS A 175 20.11 24.10 -10.81
N HIS A 176 19.96 22.92 -10.21
CA HIS A 176 21.01 22.25 -9.43
C HIS A 176 21.99 21.43 -10.30
N ALA A 177 21.66 21.22 -11.57
CA ALA A 177 22.43 20.39 -12.50
C ALA A 177 23.19 21.21 -13.56
N ALA A 178 22.98 22.52 -13.61
CA ALA A 178 23.65 23.42 -14.53
C ALA A 178 25.05 23.82 -14.01
N ASP A 179 26.02 23.85 -14.90
CA ASP A 179 27.36 24.38 -14.64
C ASP A 179 27.40 25.92 -14.75
N VAL A 180 28.59 26.48 -14.53
CA VAL A 180 28.85 27.93 -14.59
C VAL A 180 28.59 28.50 -16.00
N ASP A 181 28.69 27.66 -17.04
CA ASP A 181 28.50 28.03 -18.44
C ASP A 181 27.05 27.84 -18.91
N GLY A 182 26.16 27.36 -18.03
CA GLY A 182 24.75 27.13 -18.34
C GLY A 182 24.48 25.84 -19.12
N ASN A 183 25.40 24.89 -19.12
CA ASN A 183 25.23 23.55 -19.66
C ASN A 183 24.85 22.57 -18.56
N VAL A 184 24.14 21.51 -18.94
CA VAL A 184 23.70 20.45 -18.03
C VAL A 184 24.30 19.13 -18.48
N HIS A 185 25.00 18.47 -17.56
CA HIS A 185 25.47 17.09 -17.75
C HIS A 185 24.29 16.12 -17.70
N TYR A 186 23.63 15.92 -18.83
CA TYR A 186 22.38 15.17 -18.88
C TYR A 186 22.56 13.69 -18.50
N GLU A 187 23.72 13.11 -18.78
CA GLU A 187 24.01 11.72 -18.38
C GLU A 187 24.09 11.57 -16.87
N HIS A 188 24.72 12.54 -16.21
CA HIS A 188 24.81 12.57 -14.75
C HIS A 188 23.43 12.82 -14.13
N LEU A 189 22.68 13.78 -14.68
CA LEU A 189 21.32 14.10 -14.24
C LEU A 189 20.40 12.87 -14.34
N VAL A 190 20.40 12.16 -15.47
CA VAL A 190 19.58 10.95 -15.64
C VAL A 190 20.02 9.87 -14.65
N ASN A 191 21.31 9.63 -14.49
CA ASN A 191 21.80 8.65 -13.52
C ASN A 191 21.42 9.00 -12.07
N GLN A 192 21.41 10.29 -11.70
CA GLN A 192 20.95 10.74 -10.40
C GLN A 192 19.44 10.56 -10.22
N LEU A 193 18.64 10.90 -11.25
CA LEU A 193 17.18 10.78 -11.21
C LEU A 193 16.71 9.32 -11.10
N PHE A 194 17.43 8.38 -11.72
CA PHE A 194 17.10 6.95 -11.70
C PHE A 194 17.95 6.13 -10.71
N ALA A 195 18.77 6.78 -9.89
CA ALA A 195 19.54 6.09 -8.85
C ALA A 195 18.57 5.47 -7.84
N THR A 196 18.53 4.14 -7.77
CA THR A 196 17.64 3.44 -6.84
C THR A 196 18.14 3.62 -5.40
N ASP A 197 17.42 4.41 -4.62
CA ASP A 197 17.71 4.62 -3.20
C ASP A 197 17.61 3.29 -2.43
N PRO A 198 18.63 2.86 -1.66
CA PRO A 198 18.52 1.69 -0.79
C PRO A 198 17.35 1.79 0.20
N LEU A 199 16.95 3.00 0.61
CA LEU A 199 15.80 3.21 1.50
C LEU A 199 14.48 2.80 0.83
N THR A 200 14.33 3.04 -0.47
CA THR A 200 13.14 2.62 -1.24
C THR A 200 13.01 1.10 -1.28
N LYS A 201 14.15 0.38 -1.39
CA LYS A 201 14.14 -1.10 -1.36
C LYS A 201 13.74 -1.63 0.01
N GLU A 202 14.22 -1.01 1.09
CA GLU A 202 13.83 -1.40 2.45
C GLU A 202 12.35 -1.12 2.71
N ARG A 203 11.85 0.06 2.31
CA ARG A 203 10.42 0.41 2.40
C ARG A 203 9.55 -0.58 1.66
N LEU A 204 9.89 -0.89 0.41
CA LEU A 204 9.18 -1.87 -0.40
C LEU A 204 9.16 -3.25 0.27
N GLN A 205 10.30 -3.72 0.75
CA GLN A 205 10.39 -5.01 1.42
C GLN A 205 9.52 -5.06 2.69
N GLN A 206 9.56 -4.01 3.52
CA GLN A 206 8.73 -3.94 4.71
C GLN A 206 7.24 -3.85 4.36
N ALA A 207 6.88 -3.11 3.30
CA ALA A 207 5.49 -2.99 2.83
C ALA A 207 4.93 -4.33 2.35
N GLN A 208 5.73 -5.09 1.59
CA GLN A 208 5.37 -6.45 1.19
C GLN A 208 5.20 -7.38 2.39
N LEU A 209 6.10 -7.32 3.38
CA LEU A 209 5.99 -8.12 4.60
C LEU A 209 4.73 -7.78 5.40
N TYR A 210 4.38 -6.49 5.49
CA TYR A 210 3.14 -6.05 6.11
C TYR A 210 1.92 -6.62 5.38
N LEU A 211 1.82 -6.41 4.07
CA LEU A 211 0.69 -6.89 3.26
C LEU A 211 0.58 -8.41 3.27
N GLN A 212 1.71 -9.13 3.26
CA GLN A 212 1.72 -10.58 3.38
C GLN A 212 1.18 -11.05 4.74
N ALA A 213 1.50 -10.35 5.83
CA ALA A 213 1.01 -10.69 7.16
C ALA A 213 -0.46 -10.33 7.37
N VAL A 214 -0.91 -9.27 6.73
CA VAL A 214 -2.27 -8.73 6.83
C VAL A 214 -3.24 -9.50 5.95
N GLY A 215 -2.78 -10.02 4.79
CA GLY A 215 -3.57 -10.84 3.88
C GLY A 215 -4.17 -10.04 2.73
N ARG A 216 -4.50 -10.72 1.62
CA ARG A 216 -5.10 -10.10 0.43
C ARG A 216 -6.49 -9.54 0.71
N ASN A 217 -7.28 -10.26 1.50
CA ASN A 217 -8.65 -9.87 1.83
C ASN A 217 -8.71 -8.72 2.83
N ALA A 218 -7.59 -8.38 3.46
CA ALA A 218 -7.56 -7.30 4.45
C ALA A 218 -7.61 -5.89 3.84
N ILE A 219 -7.42 -5.76 2.53
CA ILE A 219 -7.65 -4.49 1.81
C ILE A 219 -9.11 -4.03 1.95
N ASP A 220 -10.03 -4.98 2.10
CA ASP A 220 -11.47 -4.76 2.18
C ASP A 220 -12.03 -5.00 3.59
N MET A 221 -11.20 -5.45 4.54
CA MET A 221 -11.58 -5.76 5.90
C MET A 221 -11.29 -4.59 6.84
N ASP A 222 -12.11 -4.47 7.88
CA ASP A 222 -11.82 -3.60 9.02
C ASP A 222 -10.71 -4.22 9.90
N MET A 223 -9.57 -3.52 9.98
CA MET A 223 -8.40 -3.96 10.72
C MET A 223 -8.62 -4.02 12.23
N ASP A 224 -9.51 -3.20 12.78
CA ASP A 224 -9.85 -3.24 14.20
C ASP A 224 -10.67 -4.49 14.51
N LYS A 225 -11.65 -4.83 13.65
CA LYS A 225 -12.40 -6.09 13.75
C LYS A 225 -11.50 -7.32 13.60
N ARG A 226 -10.52 -7.27 12.69
CA ARG A 226 -9.50 -8.34 12.54
C ARG A 226 -8.66 -8.50 13.80
N ASP A 227 -8.14 -7.41 14.33
CA ASP A 227 -7.27 -7.44 15.51
C ASP A 227 -8.04 -7.91 16.76
N GLU A 228 -9.31 -7.52 16.90
CA GLU A 228 -10.21 -8.05 17.94
C GLU A 228 -10.43 -9.56 17.78
N PHE A 229 -10.64 -10.04 16.55
CA PHE A 229 -10.79 -11.47 16.28
C PHE A 229 -9.53 -12.26 16.65
N ILE A 230 -8.34 -11.75 16.29
CA ILE A 230 -7.05 -12.33 16.69
C ILE A 230 -6.93 -12.37 18.22
N ASP A 231 -7.34 -11.33 18.94
CA ASP A 231 -7.36 -11.32 20.40
C ASP A 231 -8.33 -12.33 21.00
N ALA A 232 -9.49 -12.51 20.37
CA ALA A 232 -10.46 -13.48 20.83
C ALA A 232 -9.91 -14.92 20.68
N ILE A 233 -9.23 -15.23 19.57
CA ILE A 233 -8.54 -16.51 19.38
C ILE A 233 -7.42 -16.69 20.42
N ARG A 234 -6.58 -15.67 20.65
CA ARG A 234 -5.50 -15.73 21.64
C ARG A 234 -6.01 -15.97 23.06
N ARG A 235 -7.18 -15.42 23.40
CA ARG A 235 -7.86 -15.68 24.68
C ARG A 235 -8.44 -17.09 24.75
N ALA A 236 -8.92 -17.62 23.63
CA ALA A 236 -9.49 -18.96 23.56
C ALA A 236 -8.43 -20.08 23.60
N ASP A 237 -7.18 -19.79 23.19
CA ASP A 237 -6.02 -20.69 23.29
C ASP A 237 -4.84 -20.06 24.07
N PRO A 238 -4.94 -19.94 25.41
CA PRO A 238 -3.86 -19.39 26.24
C PRO A 238 -2.56 -20.21 26.16
N ALA A 239 -2.68 -21.51 25.86
CA ALA A 239 -1.56 -22.43 25.73
C ALA A 239 -0.78 -22.25 24.42
N ARG A 240 -1.30 -21.43 23.48
CA ARG A 240 -0.75 -21.26 22.12
C ARG A 240 -0.51 -22.61 21.44
N SER A 241 -1.44 -23.53 21.66
CA SER A 241 -1.44 -24.86 21.07
C SER A 241 -1.56 -24.81 19.54
N GLY A 242 -2.15 -23.74 18.99
CA GLY A 242 -2.46 -23.62 17.57
C GLY A 242 -3.82 -24.21 17.17
N TYR A 243 -4.60 -24.65 18.16
CA TYR A 243 -5.89 -25.30 17.94
C TYR A 243 -7.01 -24.70 18.81
N ILE A 244 -8.23 -24.72 18.29
CA ILE A 244 -9.44 -24.27 18.99
C ILE A 244 -10.59 -25.24 18.74
N GLU A 245 -11.47 -25.41 19.73
CA GLU A 245 -12.68 -26.22 19.58
C GLU A 245 -13.66 -25.59 18.57
N PRO A 246 -14.37 -26.39 17.74
CA PRO A 246 -15.33 -25.89 16.76
C PRO A 246 -16.43 -25.00 17.34
N GLN A 247 -16.96 -25.36 18.52
CA GLN A 247 -18.01 -24.58 19.18
C GLN A 247 -17.51 -23.19 19.57
N ARG A 248 -16.28 -23.11 20.11
CA ARG A 248 -15.66 -21.82 20.44
C ARG A 248 -15.40 -20.98 19.20
N LEU A 249 -14.94 -21.58 18.09
CA LEU A 249 -14.74 -20.83 16.85
C LEU A 249 -16.07 -20.28 16.30
N LEU A 250 -17.15 -21.07 16.38
CA LEU A 250 -18.50 -20.63 16.00
C LEU A 250 -18.98 -19.45 16.85
N GLU A 251 -18.79 -19.52 18.17
CA GLU A 251 -19.10 -18.41 19.09
C GLU A 251 -18.30 -17.15 18.76
N LEU A 252 -17.02 -17.30 18.39
CA LEU A 252 -16.17 -16.18 18.01
C LEU A 252 -16.61 -15.52 16.70
N LEU A 253 -17.01 -16.30 15.69
CA LEU A 253 -17.50 -15.78 14.41
C LEU A 253 -18.85 -15.06 14.58
N ASN A 254 -19.75 -15.62 15.39
CA ASN A 254 -21.07 -15.04 15.63
C ASN A 254 -21.07 -13.83 16.59
N ARG A 255 -19.92 -13.52 17.19
CA ARG A 255 -19.78 -12.39 18.13
C ARG A 255 -19.94 -11.03 17.46
N ASN A 256 -19.63 -10.95 16.16
CA ASN A 256 -19.68 -9.70 15.38
C ASN A 256 -21.04 -9.47 14.68
N GLY A 257 -22.09 -10.18 15.09
CA GLY A 257 -23.46 -10.02 14.58
C GLY A 257 -23.77 -10.82 13.31
N GLU A 258 -22.82 -11.60 12.81
CA GLU A 258 -23.05 -12.56 11.74
C GLU A 258 -23.68 -13.86 12.30
N GLN A 259 -24.47 -14.56 11.48
CA GLN A 259 -25.13 -15.82 11.86
C GLN A 259 -24.54 -16.97 11.06
N PHE A 260 -23.31 -17.37 11.37
CA PHE A 260 -22.75 -18.63 10.91
C PHE A 260 -23.44 -19.79 11.62
N THR A 261 -23.91 -20.74 10.82
CA THR A 261 -24.41 -22.03 11.27
C THR A 261 -23.26 -23.02 11.43
N GLY A 262 -23.46 -24.06 12.25
CA GLY A 262 -22.46 -25.13 12.41
C GLY A 262 -22.14 -25.86 11.10
N VAL A 263 -23.09 -25.91 10.16
CA VAL A 263 -22.90 -26.51 8.83
C VAL A 263 -22.01 -25.64 7.94
N GLU A 264 -22.23 -24.33 7.93
CA GLU A 264 -21.37 -23.38 7.21
C GLU A 264 -19.95 -23.39 7.78
N LEU A 265 -19.81 -23.44 9.11
CA LEU A 265 -18.52 -23.57 9.74
C LEU A 265 -17.82 -24.87 9.33
N GLN A 266 -18.53 -26.00 9.31
CA GLN A 266 -17.98 -27.29 8.86
C GLN A 266 -17.47 -27.27 7.42
N LEU A 267 -18.18 -26.58 6.52
CA LEU A 267 -17.72 -26.39 5.15
C LEU A 267 -16.44 -25.56 5.10
N LEU A 268 -16.33 -24.54 5.96
CA LEU A 268 -15.20 -23.60 5.97
C LEU A 268 -13.93 -24.18 6.62
N ILE A 269 -14.08 -25.10 7.58
CA ILE A 269 -12.95 -25.73 8.31
C ILE A 269 -12.55 -27.09 7.73
N GLN A 270 -13.18 -27.51 6.63
CA GLN A 270 -12.92 -28.80 6.01
C GLN A 270 -11.42 -28.94 5.66
N GLY A 271 -10.75 -29.94 6.22
CA GLY A 271 -9.30 -30.16 6.03
C GLY A 271 -8.37 -29.39 6.97
N MET A 272 -8.92 -28.60 7.91
CA MET A 272 -8.17 -27.87 8.94
C MET A 272 -8.28 -28.51 10.32
N GLU A 273 -9.11 -29.53 10.46
CA GLU A 273 -9.29 -30.31 11.68
C GLU A 273 -8.19 -31.36 11.84
N ASP A 274 -7.71 -31.55 13.07
CA ASP A 274 -6.82 -32.66 13.38
C ASP A 274 -7.64 -33.94 13.63
N THR A 275 -7.91 -34.68 12.55
CA THR A 275 -8.63 -35.96 12.59
C THR A 275 -7.83 -37.08 13.28
N ARG A 276 -6.54 -36.88 13.56
CA ARG A 276 -5.68 -37.91 14.16
C ARG A 276 -5.60 -37.82 15.68
N CYS A 277 -5.69 -36.60 16.21
CA CYS A 277 -5.50 -36.35 17.64
C CYS A 277 -6.68 -35.60 18.28
N GLU A 278 -7.76 -35.33 17.55
CA GLU A 278 -8.95 -34.59 18.02
C GLU A 278 -8.62 -33.26 18.69
N ARG A 279 -7.51 -32.62 18.29
CA ARG A 279 -7.00 -31.39 18.91
C ARG A 279 -7.88 -30.17 18.63
N GLY A 280 -8.89 -30.33 17.78
CA GLY A 280 -9.77 -29.28 17.29
C GLY A 280 -9.32 -28.73 15.94
N ILE A 281 -9.70 -27.48 15.66
CA ILE A 281 -9.46 -26.79 14.40
C ILE A 281 -8.13 -26.07 14.48
N ASN A 282 -7.27 -26.27 13.49
CA ASN A 282 -6.06 -25.48 13.33
C ASN A 282 -6.42 -24.06 12.89
N TYR A 283 -6.57 -23.15 13.87
CA TYR A 283 -6.98 -21.78 13.59
C TYR A 283 -5.92 -20.99 12.79
N CYS A 284 -4.66 -21.41 12.81
CA CYS A 284 -3.62 -20.79 12.00
C CYS A 284 -3.87 -21.01 10.51
N ARG A 285 -4.30 -22.23 10.12
CA ARG A 285 -4.69 -22.54 8.74
C ARG A 285 -6.00 -21.86 8.35
N PHE A 286 -6.96 -21.81 9.27
CA PHE A 286 -8.22 -21.11 9.09
C PHE A 286 -8.01 -19.62 8.79
N LEU A 287 -7.19 -18.95 9.58
CA LEU A 287 -6.84 -17.55 9.36
C LEU A 287 -6.08 -17.35 8.05
N GLN A 288 -5.15 -18.25 7.71
CA GLN A 288 -4.47 -18.21 6.42
C GLN A 288 -5.42 -18.34 5.24
N PHE A 289 -6.43 -19.20 5.35
CA PHE A 289 -7.47 -19.40 4.34
C PHE A 289 -8.30 -18.12 4.18
N ILE A 290 -8.89 -17.61 5.26
CA ILE A 290 -9.73 -16.40 5.22
C ILE A 290 -8.97 -15.15 4.76
N MET A 291 -7.66 -15.07 5.02
CA MET A 291 -6.86 -13.91 4.62
C MET A 291 -6.30 -13.98 3.20
N ASN A 292 -6.26 -15.14 2.55
CA ASN A 292 -5.57 -15.32 1.26
C ASN A 292 -6.41 -15.92 0.13
N GLU A 293 -7.56 -16.53 0.42
CA GLU A 293 -8.46 -17.17 -0.55
C GLU A 293 -9.86 -16.56 -0.57
#